data_AF-A0AAP0WSC1-F1
#
_entry.id   AF-A0AAP0WSC1-F1
#
_cell.length_a   1.000
_cell.length_b   1.000
_cell.length_c   1.000
_cell.angle_alpha   90.00
_cell.angle_beta   90.00
_cell.angle_gamma   90.00
#
_symmetry.space_group_name_H-M   'P 1'
#
loop_
_entity.id
_entity.type
_entity.pdbx_description
1 polymer ?
#
loop_
_entity_poly.entity_id
_entity_poly.type
_entity_poly.pdbx_seq_one_letter_code
_entity_poly.pdbx_strand_id
1 'polypeptide(L)'
;MTRLFLWVDQILDSIVDQRVKMNTASGEEAFNNERKDFLQLLLDLKKQEDSATPISMTQIMALLMDIVVGGTDTTATMAEWVMAEMMCNPEVMKKAQEELAEVVGMNNIVEEAHLPKLLTVFGCSCEGDIPSTRASPTPSPTVS
;
A
#
# COMPACT_ATOMS: atom_id res chain seq x y z
N MET A 1 -11.17 -16.69 -0.37
CA MET A 1 -11.18 -15.24 -0.63
C MET A 1 -12.20 -14.51 0.25
N THR A 2 -13.46 -14.94 0.33
CA THR A 2 -14.53 -14.28 1.13
C THR A 2 -14.20 -14.10 2.61
N ARG A 3 -13.56 -15.10 3.26
CA ARG A 3 -13.16 -15.00 4.67
C ARG A 3 -12.09 -13.92 4.93
N LEU A 4 -11.14 -13.75 4.00
CA LEU A 4 -10.14 -12.69 4.08
C LEU A 4 -10.79 -11.32 3.87
N PHE A 5 -11.67 -11.22 2.87
CA PHE A 5 -12.41 -10.00 2.59
C PHE A 5 -13.22 -9.53 3.81
N LEU A 6 -13.99 -10.42 4.44
CA LEU A 6 -14.76 -10.11 5.66
C LEU A 6 -13.86 -9.69 6.83
N TRP A 7 -12.67 -10.27 6.93
CA TRP A 7 -11.72 -9.91 7.98
C TRP A 7 -11.11 -8.52 7.75
N VAL A 8 -10.75 -8.18 6.51
CA VAL A 8 -10.26 -6.82 6.17
C VAL A 8 -11.36 -5.79 6.39
N ASP A 9 -12.60 -6.09 5.99
CA ASP A 9 -13.77 -5.23 6.18
C ASP A 9 -13.98 -4.91 7.68
N GLN A 10 -13.93 -5.93 8.54
CA GLN A 10 -14.00 -5.75 10.00
C GLN A 10 -12.87 -4.89 10.57
N ILE A 11 -11.66 -4.97 9.99
CA ILE A 11 -10.54 -4.13 10.41
C ILE A 11 -10.78 -2.68 10.00
N LEU A 12 -11.18 -2.45 8.75
CA LEU A 12 -11.46 -1.12 8.24
C LEU A 12 -12.60 -0.46 9.02
N ASP A 13 -13.69 -1.19 9.29
CA ASP A 13 -14.80 -0.71 10.11
C ASP A 13 -14.30 -0.26 11.49
N SER A 14 -13.50 -1.10 12.16
CA SER A 14 -12.94 -0.78 13.48
C SER A 14 -12.07 0.47 13.46
N ILE A 15 -11.22 0.62 12.44
CA ILE A 15 -10.34 1.79 12.27
C ILE A 15 -11.16 3.05 12.04
N VAL A 16 -12.16 2.98 11.17
CA VAL A 16 -13.01 4.13 10.84
C VAL A 16 -13.85 4.53 12.06
N ASP A 17 -14.46 3.58 12.76
CA ASP A 17 -15.22 3.84 13.98
C ASP A 17 -14.36 4.49 15.07
N GLN A 18 -13.12 4.02 15.25
CA GLN A 18 -12.18 4.63 16.20
C GLN A 18 -11.89 6.10 15.83
N ARG A 19 -11.66 6.38 14.55
CA ARG A 19 -11.35 7.75 14.10
C ARG A 19 -12.55 8.68 14.15
N VAL A 20 -13.75 8.20 13.83
CA VAL A 20 -14.99 8.96 13.98
C VAL A 20 -15.20 9.33 15.46
N LYS A 21 -15.04 8.38 16.39
CA LYS A 21 -15.16 8.64 17.83
C LYS A 21 -14.13 9.65 18.32
N MET A 22 -12.87 9.51 17.90
CA MET A 22 -11.81 10.45 18.25
C MET A 22 -12.13 11.87 17.80
N ASN A 23 -12.62 12.03 16.56
CA ASN A 23 -13.01 13.33 16.00
C ASN A 23 -14.23 13.96 16.69
N THR A 24 -15.12 13.15 17.28
CA THR A 24 -16.25 13.68 18.08
C THR A 24 -15.86 14.05 19.51
N ALA A 25 -14.83 13.43 20.06
CA ALA A 25 -14.39 13.63 21.44
C ALA A 25 -13.42 14.81 21.62
N SER A 26 -12.70 15.21 20.57
CA SER A 26 -11.67 16.25 20.64
C SER A 26 -12.20 17.69 20.57
N GLY A 27 -13.48 17.92 20.32
CA GLY A 27 -14.03 19.27 20.15
C GLY A 27 -13.49 19.95 18.89
N GLU A 28 -14.35 20.73 18.24
CA GLU A 28 -13.91 21.62 17.16
C GLU A 28 -12.81 22.54 17.71
N GLU A 29 -11.70 22.71 16.98
CA GLU A 29 -10.52 23.53 17.33
C GLU A 29 -9.25 22.84 17.87
N ALA A 30 -8.94 21.62 17.43
CA ALA A 30 -7.53 21.24 17.24
C ALA A 30 -7.08 21.62 15.81
N PHE A 31 -7.11 22.91 15.49
CA PHE A 31 -6.38 23.48 14.35
C PHE A 31 -4.88 23.47 14.69
N ASN A 32 -4.27 22.29 14.68
CA ASN A 32 -2.82 22.19 14.77
C ASN A 32 -2.40 21.20 13.72
N ASN A 33 -1.95 21.73 12.57
CA ASN A 33 -0.80 21.35 11.74
C ASN A 33 -0.24 19.90 11.79
N GLU A 34 -1.03 18.92 12.19
CA GLU A 34 -0.74 17.50 12.13
C GLU A 34 -1.05 17.06 10.70
N ARG A 35 -0.16 16.23 10.15
CA ARG A 35 -0.32 15.67 8.82
C ARG A 35 -1.65 14.91 8.78
N LYS A 36 -2.67 15.49 8.15
CA LYS A 36 -3.95 14.81 7.89
C LYS A 36 -3.66 13.56 7.07
N ASP A 37 -3.96 12.40 7.62
CA ASP A 37 -3.88 11.16 6.86
C ASP A 37 -5.06 11.02 5.89
N PHE A 38 -4.94 10.05 4.99
CA PHE A 38 -5.92 9.82 3.93
C PHE A 38 -7.35 9.63 4.46
N LEU A 39 -7.50 8.86 5.54
CA LEU A 39 -8.81 8.63 6.16
C LEU A 39 -9.38 9.93 6.75
N GLN A 40 -8.55 10.75 7.42
CA GLN A 40 -9.00 12.02 7.95
C GLN A 40 -9.48 12.97 6.84
N LEU A 41 -8.80 13.00 5.71
CA LEU A 41 -9.22 13.78 4.54
C LEU A 41 -10.58 13.31 4.00
N LEU A 42 -10.80 12.00 3.88
CA LEU A 42 -12.08 11.45 3.45
C LEU A 42 -13.23 11.77 4.41
N LEU A 43 -12.97 11.72 5.72
CA LEU A 43 -13.95 12.08 6.75
C LEU A 43 -14.25 13.59 6.77
N ASP A 44 -13.26 14.44 6.52
CA ASP A 44 -13.47 15.89 6.39
C ASP A 44 -14.31 16.21 5.15
N LEU A 45 -14.07 15.53 4.02
CA LEU A 45 -14.89 15.65 2.80
C LEU A 45 -16.33 15.21 3.03
N LYS A 46 -16.56 14.19 3.85
CA LYS A 46 -17.91 13.75 4.26
C LYS A 46 -18.66 14.83 5.04
N LYS A 47 -17.96 15.62 5.86
CA LYS A 47 -18.55 16.70 6.67
C LYS A 47 -18.88 17.96 5.86
N GLN A 48 -18.27 18.15 4.69
CA GLN A 48 -18.59 19.27 3.81
C GLN A 48 -19.93 19.04 3.09
N GLU A 49 -21.01 19.37 3.81
CA GLU A 49 -22.40 19.21 3.37
C GLU A 49 -22.79 20.17 2.22
N ASP A 50 -22.00 21.22 1.96
CA ASP A 50 -22.20 22.22 0.89
C ASP A 50 -21.70 21.79 -0.51
N SER A 51 -21.20 20.57 -0.66
CA SER A 51 -20.77 20.06 -1.98
C SER A 51 -21.94 19.48 -2.77
N ALA A 52 -21.97 19.69 -4.09
CA ALA A 52 -23.01 19.17 -4.99
C ALA A 52 -23.15 17.64 -4.99
N THR A 53 -22.16 16.92 -4.44
CA THR A 53 -22.09 15.46 -4.32
C THR A 53 -21.34 15.06 -3.04
N PRO A 54 -22.03 14.97 -1.88
CA PRO A 54 -21.38 14.56 -0.63
C PRO A 54 -20.93 13.10 -0.69
N ILE A 55 -19.73 12.80 -0.17
CA ILE A 55 -19.19 11.44 -0.14
C ILE A 55 -19.92 10.60 0.93
N SER A 56 -20.40 9.41 0.55
CA SER A 56 -21.09 8.49 1.45
C SER A 56 -20.11 7.65 2.27
N MET A 57 -20.58 7.09 3.39
CA MET A 57 -19.74 6.20 4.21
C MET A 57 -19.33 4.94 3.42
N THR A 58 -20.25 4.41 2.62
CA THR A 58 -19.98 3.26 1.75
C THR A 58 -18.90 3.56 0.70
N GLN A 59 -18.87 4.79 0.17
CA GLN A 59 -17.83 5.21 -0.77
C GLN A 59 -16.45 5.32 -0.08
N ILE A 60 -16.41 5.83 1.16
CA ILE A 60 -15.17 5.85 1.95
C ILE A 60 -14.64 4.43 2.16
N MET A 61 -15.50 3.51 2.62
CA MET A 61 -15.14 2.11 2.82
C MET A 61 -14.67 1.44 1.53
N ALA A 62 -15.35 1.71 0.41
CA ALA A 62 -14.96 1.19 -0.89
C ALA A 62 -13.57 1.70 -1.33
N LEU A 63 -13.27 2.99 -1.13
CA LEU A 63 -11.95 3.56 -1.45
C LEU A 63 -10.84 2.98 -0.59
N LEU A 64 -11.06 2.80 0.71
CA LEU A 64 -10.09 2.17 1.60
C LEU A 64 -9.81 0.72 1.17
N MET A 65 -10.87 -0.01 0.82
CA MET A 65 -10.74 -1.39 0.36
C MET A 65 -10.00 -1.49 -0.97
N ASP A 66 -10.27 -0.57 -1.91
CA ASP A 66 -9.60 -0.52 -3.20
C ASP A 66 -8.08 -0.32 -3.06
N ILE A 67 -7.66 0.56 -2.15
CA ILE A 67 -6.23 0.76 -1.84
C ILE A 67 -5.59 -0.51 -1.28
N VAL A 68 -6.25 -1.17 -0.32
CA VAL A 68 -5.72 -2.40 0.29
C VAL A 68 -5.57 -3.50 -0.76
N VAL A 69 -6.60 -3.73 -1.58
CA VAL A 69 -6.59 -4.77 -2.61
C VAL A 69 -5.57 -4.46 -3.70
N GLY A 70 -5.58 -3.23 -4.22
CA GLY A 70 -4.69 -2.79 -5.30
C GLY A 70 -3.21 -2.77 -4.89
N GLY A 71 -2.92 -2.41 -3.64
CA GLY A 71 -1.56 -2.38 -3.11
C GLY A 71 -1.00 -3.75 -2.73
N THR A 72 -1.83 -4.67 -2.22
CA THR A 72 -1.31 -5.93 -1.66
C THR A 72 -0.78 -6.89 -2.73
N ASP A 73 -1.56 -7.18 -3.77
CA ASP A 73 -1.17 -8.17 -4.79
C ASP A 73 0.04 -7.68 -5.60
N THR A 74 0.07 -6.39 -5.92
CA THR A 74 1.14 -5.75 -6.67
C THR A 74 2.45 -5.71 -5.88
N THR A 75 2.42 -5.22 -4.63
CA THR A 75 3.63 -5.14 -3.80
C THR A 75 4.17 -6.51 -3.40
N ALA A 76 3.30 -7.50 -3.13
CA ALA A 76 3.72 -8.87 -2.87
C ALA A 76 4.42 -9.49 -4.08
N THR A 77 3.83 -9.34 -5.27
CA THR A 77 4.44 -9.81 -6.53
C THR A 77 5.79 -9.14 -6.77
N MET A 78 5.90 -7.82 -6.59
CA MET A 78 7.18 -7.10 -6.72
C MET A 78 8.23 -7.63 -5.73
N ALA A 79 7.87 -7.86 -4.47
CA ALA A 79 8.79 -8.39 -3.47
C ALA A 79 9.25 -9.82 -3.81
N GLU A 80 8.34 -10.68 -4.28
CA GLU A 80 8.67 -12.02 -4.76
C GLU A 80 9.70 -11.98 -5.89
N TRP A 81 9.52 -11.09 -6.86
CA TRP A 81 10.46 -10.92 -7.97
C TRP A 81 11.83 -10.42 -7.52
N VAL A 82 11.87 -9.35 -6.71
CA VAL A 82 13.14 -8.80 -6.21
C VAL A 82 13.90 -9.86 -5.41
N MET A 83 13.23 -10.60 -4.53
CA MET A 83 13.87 -11.68 -3.79
C MET A 83 14.37 -12.81 -4.71
N ALA A 84 13.57 -13.22 -5.70
CA ALA A 84 13.95 -14.25 -6.66
C ALA A 84 15.18 -13.83 -7.48
N GLU A 85 15.22 -12.60 -7.97
CA GLU A 85 16.32 -12.07 -8.75
C GLU A 85 17.61 -11.96 -7.93
N MET A 86 17.52 -11.45 -6.70
CA MET A 86 18.66 -11.38 -5.79
C MET A 86 19.22 -12.77 -5.48
N MET A 87 18.36 -13.78 -5.28
CA MET A 87 18.79 -15.16 -5.04
C MET A 87 19.49 -15.78 -6.27
N CYS A 88 19.06 -15.42 -7.47
CA CYS A 88 19.68 -15.87 -8.72
C CYS A 88 20.99 -15.14 -9.06
N ASN A 89 21.20 -13.94 -8.52
CA ASN A 89 22.37 -13.08 -8.79
C ASN A 89 23.14 -12.74 -7.50
N PRO A 90 24.08 -13.62 -7.05
CA PRO A 90 24.80 -13.44 -5.79
C PRO A 90 25.58 -12.13 -5.67
N GLU A 91 26.10 -11.59 -6.78
CA GLU A 91 26.81 -10.30 -6.81
C GLU A 91 25.87 -9.13 -6.44
N VAL A 92 24.63 -9.18 -6.92
CA VAL A 92 23.61 -8.18 -6.62
C VAL A 92 23.17 -8.28 -5.17
N MET A 93 22.97 -9.50 -4.65
CA MET A 93 22.66 -9.72 -3.23
C MET A 93 23.77 -9.20 -2.33
N LYS A 94 25.03 -9.46 -2.66
CA LYS A 94 26.19 -8.98 -1.90
C LYS A 94 26.23 -7.45 -1.88
N LYS A 95 26.07 -6.80 -3.04
CA LYS A 95 26.04 -5.34 -3.14
C LYS A 95 24.90 -4.72 -2.32
N ALA A 96 23.71 -5.31 -2.34
CA ALA A 96 22.58 -4.84 -1.54
C ALA A 96 22.83 -4.96 -0.02
N GLN A 97 23.50 -6.03 0.43
CA GLN A 97 23.89 -6.20 1.83
C GLN A 97 24.97 -5.18 2.26
N GLU A 98 25.96 -4.94 1.41
CA GLU A 98 27.00 -3.93 1.63
C GLU A 98 26.39 -2.52 1.71
N GLU A 99 25.48 -2.16 0.80
CA GLU A 99 24.76 -0.90 0.81
C GLU A 99 23.90 -0.73 2.07
N LEU A 100 23.20 -1.80 2.49
CA LEU A 100 22.41 -1.77 3.73
C LEU A 100 23.30 -1.56 4.96
N ALA A 101 24.45 -2.23 5.01
CA ALA A 101 25.45 -2.06 6.06
C ALA A 101 26.03 -0.64 6.10
N GLU A 102 26.23 -0.01 4.95
CA GLU A 102 26.75 1.36 4.83
C GLU A 102 25.70 2.42 5.21
N VAL A 103 24.47 2.29 4.70
CA VAL A 103 23.41 3.29 4.84
C VAL A 103 22.72 3.20 6.19
N VAL A 104 22.41 1.98 6.65
CA VAL A 104 21.62 1.74 7.86
C VAL A 104 22.52 1.35 9.03
N GLY A 105 23.52 0.50 8.79
CA GLY A 105 24.38 -0.08 9.82
C GLY A 105 23.85 -1.41 10.37
N MET A 106 24.76 -2.30 10.80
CA MET A 106 24.45 -3.70 11.16
C MET A 106 23.42 -3.91 12.27
N ASN A 107 23.19 -2.95 13.15
CA ASN A 107 22.34 -3.10 14.33
C ASN A 107 21.25 -2.03 14.45
N ASN A 108 20.93 -1.37 13.34
CA ASN A 108 19.94 -0.30 13.31
C ASN A 108 18.68 -0.74 12.57
N ILE A 109 17.56 -0.07 12.88
CA ILE A 109 16.29 -0.28 12.19
C ILE A 109 16.26 0.61 10.94
N VAL A 110 15.69 0.10 9.85
CA VAL A 110 15.49 0.89 8.63
C VAL A 110 14.46 1.99 8.88
N GLU A 111 14.83 3.23 8.61
CA GLU A 111 13.95 4.41 8.66
C GLU A 111 13.66 4.91 7.24
N GLU A 112 12.57 5.67 7.09
CA GLU A 112 12.15 6.24 5.79
C GLU A 112 13.26 7.07 5.13
N ALA A 113 14.07 7.77 5.92
CA ALA A 113 15.19 8.57 5.44
C ALA A 113 16.32 7.75 4.78
N HIS A 114 16.38 6.44 5.03
CA HIS A 114 17.37 5.55 4.42
C HIS A 114 16.95 5.12 3.00
N LEU A 115 15.64 5.03 2.72
CA LEU A 115 15.12 4.45 1.48
C LEU A 115 15.68 5.11 0.20
N PRO A 116 15.83 6.45 0.09
CA PRO A 116 16.39 7.07 -1.11
C PRO A 116 17.85 6.68 -1.40
N LYS A 117 18.55 6.11 -0.42
CA LYS A 117 19.95 5.71 -0.50
C LYS A 117 20.14 4.20 -0.70
N LEU A 118 19.06 3.41 -0.76
CA LEU A 118 19.11 1.94 -0.94
C LEU A 118 18.86 1.54 -2.40
N LEU A 119 19.60 2.14 -3.32
CA LEU A 119 19.39 2.08 -4.76
C LEU A 119 19.49 0.68 -5.35
N THR A 120 20.32 -0.22 -4.80
CA THR A 120 20.51 -1.56 -5.39
C THR A 120 19.26 -2.42 -5.22
N VAL A 121 18.58 -2.33 -4.07
CA VAL A 121 17.34 -3.07 -3.81
C VAL A 121 16.20 -2.51 -4.68
N PHE A 122 16.14 -1.19 -4.84
CA PHE A 122 15.12 -0.55 -5.69
C PHE A 122 15.40 -0.70 -7.19
N GLY A 123 16.65 -0.80 -7.61
CA GLY A 123 17.06 -1.03 -9.00
C GLY A 123 16.57 -2.37 -9.54
N CYS A 124 16.75 -3.45 -8.77
CA CYS A 124 16.19 -4.77 -9.12
C CYS A 124 14.67 -4.74 -9.32
N SER A 125 13.95 -3.89 -8.58
CA SER A 125 12.50 -3.76 -8.76
C SER A 125 12.10 -3.13 -10.10
N CYS A 126 13.01 -2.41 -10.77
CA CYS A 126 12.74 -1.70 -12.03
C CYS A 126 13.32 -2.40 -13.27
N GLU A 127 14.36 -3.23 -13.10
CA GLU A 127 15.02 -3.95 -14.20
C GLU A 127 14.38 -5.30 -14.55
N GLY A 128 13.54 -5.85 -13.67
CA GLY A 128 12.73 -7.03 -13.98
C GLY A 128 11.46 -6.66 -14.75
N ASP A 129 11.36 -7.08 -16.03
CA ASP A 129 10.07 -7.18 -16.70
C ASP A 129 9.15 -8.04 -15.82
N ILE A 130 8.14 -7.45 -15.16
CA ILE A 130 7.06 -8.22 -14.52
C ILE A 130 6.46 -9.07 -15.63
N PRO A 131 6.62 -10.40 -15.66
CA PRO A 131 6.12 -11.17 -16.77
C PRO A 131 4.60 -11.06 -16.69
N SER A 132 4.00 -10.55 -17.76
CA SER A 132 2.56 -10.58 -17.99
C SER A 132 2.12 -12.04 -18.19
N THR A 133 2.24 -12.89 -17.18
CA THR A 133 1.81 -14.29 -17.21
C THR A 133 0.70 -14.53 -16.21
N ARG A 134 -0.39 -13.78 -16.41
CA ARG A 134 -1.75 -14.33 -16.24
C ARG A 134 -2.69 -13.77 -17.30
N ALA A 135 -2.27 -13.75 -18.57
CA ALA A 135 -3.24 -13.81 -19.65
C ALA A 135 -3.89 -15.21 -19.60
N SER A 136 -5.11 -15.29 -19.07
CA SER A 136 -5.96 -16.48 -19.19
C SER A 136 -5.99 -16.93 -20.65
N PRO A 137 -5.85 -18.23 -20.97
CA PRO A 137 -6.03 -18.69 -22.34
C PRO A 137 -7.49 -18.47 -22.73
N THR A 138 -7.77 -17.43 -23.50
CA THR A 138 -9.05 -17.29 -24.19
C THR A 138 -9.10 -18.41 -25.23
N PRO A 139 -10.07 -19.34 -25.18
CA PRO A 139 -10.20 -20.33 -26.23
C PRO A 139 -10.53 -19.59 -27.53
N SER A 140 -9.67 -19.74 -28.53
CA SER A 140 -9.91 -19.30 -29.90
C SER A 140 -11.21 -19.93 -30.43
N PRO A 141 -12.07 -19.18 -31.13
CA PRO A 141 -13.29 -19.74 -31.70
C PRO A 141 -12.92 -20.71 -32.81
N THR A 142 -13.25 -21.98 -32.62
CA THR A 142 -13.21 -22.98 -33.69
C THR A 142 -14.26 -22.59 -34.71
N VAL A 143 -13.81 -22.16 -35.89
CA VAL A 143 -14.65 -22.05 -37.08
C VAL A 143 -15.04 -23.46 -37.50
N SER A 144 -16.34 -23.72 -37.61
CA SER A 144 -16.95 -24.81 -38.38
C SER A 144 -18.14 -24.24 -39.13
#